data_AF-V7IKA9-F1
#
_entry.id   AF-V7IKA9-F1
#
_cell.length_a   1.000
_cell.length_b   1.000
_cell.length_c   1.000
_cell.angle_alpha   90.00
_cell.angle_beta   90.00
_cell.angle_gamma   90.00
#
_symmetry.space_group_name_H-M   'P 1'
#
loop_
_entity.id
_entity.type
_entity.pdbx_description
1 polymer ?
#
loop_
_entity_poly.entity_id
_entity_poly.type
_entity_poly.pdbx_seq_one_letter_code
_entity_poly.pdbx_strand_id
1 'polypeptide(L)'
;MLGDEFTFIMLLSGTWNAITLIESTLPLKGAELDLLIVMKRTSDRPRPAMPATVWVQVEVADSPHLIERFTALFNSHEMNIAELVSRTQPAEGDKAAQLFIQITAHSPASQNSANIEQAFKALCTELNAQGSINVVNYSQHDEQDGVK
;
A
#
# COMPACT_ATOMS: atom_id res chain seq x y z
N MET A 1 -10.48 10.51 -5.55
CA MET A 1 -11.42 9.40 -5.26
C MET A 1 -11.65 8.67 -6.57
N LEU A 2 -11.66 7.34 -6.56
CA LEU A 2 -11.96 6.55 -7.77
C LEU A 2 -13.43 6.70 -8.22
N GLY A 3 -14.25 7.50 -7.52
CA GLY A 3 -15.66 7.68 -7.85
C GLY A 3 -16.45 6.40 -7.59
N ASP A 4 -17.31 6.05 -8.53
CA ASP A 4 -18.16 4.85 -8.50
C ASP A 4 -17.50 3.62 -9.18
N GLU A 5 -16.20 3.68 -9.40
CA GLU A 5 -15.44 2.63 -10.09
C GLU A 5 -15.21 1.40 -9.19
N PHE A 6 -15.35 0.22 -9.78
CA PHE A 6 -15.08 -1.06 -9.13
C PHE A 6 -13.67 -1.57 -9.48
N THR A 7 -12.88 -1.94 -8.49
CA THR A 7 -11.55 -2.54 -8.71
C THR A 7 -11.32 -3.69 -7.74
N PHE A 8 -10.76 -4.78 -8.26
CA PHE A 8 -10.31 -5.92 -7.47
C PHE A 8 -9.06 -6.52 -8.11
N ILE A 9 -8.16 -7.04 -7.27
CA ILE A 9 -6.91 -7.65 -7.69
C ILE A 9 -6.94 -9.11 -7.24
N MET A 10 -6.63 -10.04 -8.14
CA MET A 10 -6.62 -11.47 -7.84
C MET A 10 -5.33 -12.14 -8.29
N LEU A 11 -4.91 -13.14 -7.54
CA LEU A 11 -3.89 -14.11 -7.95
C LEU A 11 -4.59 -15.45 -8.19
N LEU A 12 -4.48 -15.99 -9.40
CA LEU A 12 -5.10 -17.25 -9.80
C LEU A 12 -4.01 -18.29 -10.06
N SER A 13 -4.28 -19.55 -9.69
CA SER A 13 -3.42 -20.70 -9.96
C SER A 13 -4.24 -21.88 -10.50
N GLY A 14 -3.64 -22.71 -11.35
CA GLY A 14 -4.32 -23.83 -11.98
C GLY A 14 -3.48 -24.50 -13.06
N THR A 15 -4.07 -25.48 -13.74
CA THR A 15 -3.41 -26.12 -14.88
C THR A 15 -3.24 -25.13 -16.04
N TRP A 16 -2.29 -25.42 -16.93
CA TRP A 16 -2.05 -24.59 -18.12
C TRP A 16 -3.33 -24.33 -18.93
N ASN A 17 -4.14 -25.37 -19.14
CA ASN A 17 -5.38 -25.27 -19.90
C ASN A 17 -6.42 -24.41 -19.17
N ALA A 18 -6.53 -24.52 -17.85
CA ALA A 18 -7.45 -23.70 -17.07
C ALA A 18 -7.09 -22.21 -17.12
N ILE A 19 -5.80 -21.86 -17.00
CA ILE A 19 -5.33 -20.48 -17.12
C ILE A 19 -5.57 -19.93 -18.53
N THR A 20 -5.28 -20.73 -19.57
CA THR A 20 -5.53 -20.34 -20.97
C THR A 20 -7.01 -20.09 -21.25
N LEU A 21 -7.90 -20.87 -20.63
CA LEU A 21 -9.34 -20.66 -20.71
C LEU A 21 -9.76 -19.35 -20.04
N ILE A 22 -9.21 -19.02 -18.87
CA ILE A 22 -9.46 -17.74 -18.20
C ILE A 22 -8.97 -16.58 -19.07
N GLU A 23 -7.74 -16.65 -19.59
CA GLU A 23 -7.14 -15.60 -20.43
C GLU A 23 -7.94 -15.31 -21.71
N SER A 24 -8.65 -16.31 -22.24
CA SER A 24 -9.49 -16.14 -23.44
C SER A 24 -10.92 -15.69 -23.13
N THR A 25 -11.47 -16.06 -21.98
CA THR A 25 -12.90 -15.81 -21.66
C THR A 25 -13.11 -14.55 -20.81
N LEU A 26 -12.18 -14.21 -19.91
CA LEU A 26 -12.32 -13.04 -19.04
C LEU A 26 -12.45 -11.73 -19.83
N PRO A 27 -11.61 -11.44 -20.84
CA PRO A 27 -11.73 -10.19 -21.60
C PRO A 27 -13.11 -10.01 -22.26
N LEU A 28 -13.71 -11.11 -22.73
CA LEU A 28 -15.05 -11.10 -23.32
C LEU A 28 -16.11 -10.72 -22.27
N LYS A 29 -16.02 -11.29 -21.07
CA LYS A 29 -16.86 -10.89 -19.94
C LYS A 29 -16.59 -9.47 -19.44
N GLY A 30 -15.34 -9.01 -19.54
CA GLY A 30 -14.98 -7.62 -19.27
C GLY A 30 -15.74 -6.67 -20.18
N ALA A 31 -15.76 -6.93 -21.49
CA ALA A 31 -16.51 -6.12 -22.44
C ALA A 31 -18.04 -6.16 -22.23
N GLU A 32 -18.60 -7.29 -21.80
CA GLU A 32 -20.04 -7.40 -21.49
C GLU A 32 -20.45 -6.59 -20.24
N LEU A 33 -19.53 -6.39 -19.30
CA LEU A 33 -19.77 -5.75 -18.00
C LEU A 33 -19.15 -4.35 -17.89
N ASP A 34 -18.63 -3.81 -19.00
CA ASP A 34 -17.88 -2.54 -19.04
C ASP A 34 -16.69 -2.49 -18.06
N LEU A 35 -15.98 -3.61 -17.90
CA LEU A 35 -14.78 -3.74 -17.04
C LEU A 35 -13.49 -3.77 -17.84
N LEU A 36 -12.50 -2.97 -17.41
CA LEU A 36 -11.13 -3.07 -17.90
C LEU A 36 -10.39 -4.22 -17.20
N ILE A 37 -9.95 -5.20 -17.98
CA ILE A 37 -9.21 -6.36 -17.45
C ILE A 37 -7.76 -6.33 -17.94
N VAL A 38 -6.82 -6.42 -16.99
CA VAL A 38 -5.39 -6.61 -17.26
C VAL A 38 -4.96 -7.94 -16.64
N MET A 39 -4.35 -8.80 -17.45
CA MET A 39 -3.85 -10.11 -17.01
C MET A 39 -2.36 -10.22 -17.27
N LYS A 40 -1.63 -10.84 -16.33
CA LYS A 40 -0.20 -11.08 -16.42
C LYS A 40 0.15 -12.41 -15.77
N ARG A 41 0.77 -13.31 -16.53
CA ARG A 41 1.35 -14.53 -15.97
C ARG A 41 2.50 -14.19 -15.02
N THR A 42 2.53 -14.86 -13.88
CA THR A 42 3.60 -14.73 -12.88
C THR A 42 4.07 -16.11 -12.41
N SER A 43 5.30 -16.16 -11.92
CA SER A 43 5.85 -17.34 -11.24
C SER A 43 5.53 -17.26 -9.76
N ASP A 44 5.34 -18.42 -9.13
CA ASP A 44 5.33 -18.52 -7.68
C ASP A 44 6.70 -18.10 -7.12
N ARG A 45 6.69 -17.20 -6.15
CA ARG A 45 7.88 -16.79 -5.40
C ARG A 45 7.50 -16.84 -3.93
N PRO A 46 8.25 -17.57 -3.09
CA PRO A 46 8.03 -17.56 -1.65
C PRO A 46 8.02 -16.12 -1.16
N ARG A 47 6.92 -15.70 -0.54
CA ARG A 47 6.86 -14.37 0.08
C ARG A 47 7.77 -14.40 1.31
N PRO A 48 8.77 -13.52 1.41
CA PRO A 48 9.58 -13.45 2.62
C PRO A 48 8.68 -13.08 3.79
N ALA A 49 8.97 -13.61 4.99
CA ALA A 49 8.27 -13.20 6.19
C ALA A 49 8.40 -11.69 6.36
N MET A 50 7.28 -11.01 6.61
CA MET A 50 7.22 -9.57 6.85
C MET A 50 6.78 -9.32 8.29
N PRO A 51 7.66 -9.56 9.29
CA PRO A 51 7.28 -9.53 10.70
C PRO A 51 6.99 -8.12 11.21
N ALA A 52 7.46 -7.07 10.55
CA ALA A 52 7.26 -5.69 11.00
C ALA A 52 6.25 -4.97 10.11
N THR A 53 5.26 -4.31 10.73
CA THR A 53 4.28 -3.44 10.07
C THR A 53 4.38 -2.04 10.65
N VAL A 54 4.45 -1.05 9.78
CA VAL A 54 4.45 0.37 10.13
C VAL A 54 3.17 0.99 9.61
N TRP A 55 2.45 1.67 10.50
CA TRP A 55 1.30 2.50 10.19
C TRP A 55 1.65 3.96 10.42
N VAL A 56 1.42 4.80 9.41
CA VAL A 56 1.54 6.25 9.56
C VAL A 56 0.28 6.96 9.11
N GLN A 57 0.00 8.07 9.76
CA GLN A 57 -1.01 9.05 9.39
C GLN A 57 -0.37 10.43 9.39
N VAL A 58 -0.67 11.24 8.38
CA VAL A 58 -0.12 12.58 8.19
C VAL A 58 -1.21 13.53 7.72
N GLU A 59 -1.22 14.73 8.31
CA GLU A 59 -1.97 15.90 7.87
C GLU A 59 -0.99 17.05 7.58
N VAL A 60 -1.11 17.66 6.41
CA VAL A 60 -0.19 18.71 5.95
C VAL A 60 -0.90 19.64 4.96
N ALA A 61 -0.46 20.90 4.83
CA ALA A 61 -0.96 21.78 3.78
C ALA A 61 -0.67 21.19 2.39
N ASP A 62 -1.68 21.14 1.53
CA ASP A 62 -1.58 20.46 0.24
C ASP A 62 -0.60 21.19 -0.69
N SER A 63 0.36 20.43 -1.22
CA SER A 63 1.35 20.90 -2.18
C SER A 63 1.87 19.74 -3.04
N PRO A 64 2.39 20.02 -4.24
CA PRO A 64 2.90 18.97 -5.11
C PRO A 64 4.02 18.14 -4.46
N HIS A 65 4.11 16.86 -4.84
CA HIS A 65 5.16 15.90 -4.46
C HIS A 65 5.14 15.40 -3.00
N LEU A 66 4.16 15.77 -2.17
CA LEU A 66 4.11 15.30 -0.77
C LEU A 66 3.99 13.77 -0.67
N ILE A 67 3.08 13.16 -1.45
CA ILE A 67 2.92 11.69 -1.47
C ILE A 67 4.21 11.01 -1.90
N GLU A 68 4.89 11.55 -2.93
CA GLU A 68 6.18 11.03 -3.39
C GLU A 68 7.21 11.04 -2.26
N ARG A 69 7.34 12.15 -1.51
CA ARG A 69 8.27 12.26 -0.38
C ARG A 69 8.03 11.20 0.70
N PHE A 70 6.77 10.97 1.06
CA PHE A 70 6.43 9.92 2.03
C PHE A 70 6.68 8.52 1.47
N THR A 71 6.27 8.23 0.23
CA THR A 71 6.54 6.91 -0.38
C THR A 71 8.04 6.64 -0.56
N ALA A 72 8.84 7.67 -0.89
CA ALA A 72 10.29 7.58 -0.99
C ALA A 72 10.96 7.27 0.35
N LEU A 73 10.42 7.80 1.46
CA LEU A 73 10.88 7.47 2.82
C LEU A 73 10.74 5.97 3.10
N PHE A 74 9.59 5.37 2.79
CA PHE A 74 9.38 3.93 2.99
C PHE A 74 10.26 3.09 2.05
N ASN A 75 10.41 3.52 0.80
CA ASN A 75 11.29 2.85 -0.16
C ASN A 75 12.77 2.88 0.28
N SER A 76 13.27 3.99 0.83
CA SER A 76 14.66 4.10 1.31
C SER A 76 14.94 3.25 2.56
N HIS A 77 13.90 2.84 3.28
CA HIS A 77 13.97 1.93 4.42
C HIS A 77 13.62 0.48 4.06
N GLU A 78 13.58 0.15 2.77
CA GLU A 78 13.28 -1.19 2.24
C GLU A 78 11.91 -1.73 2.71
N MET A 79 10.95 -0.83 2.94
CA MET A 79 9.59 -1.18 3.33
C MET A 79 8.68 -1.27 2.10
N ASN A 80 7.90 -2.33 2.02
CA ASN A 80 6.90 -2.51 0.97
C ASN A 80 5.57 -1.86 1.41
N ILE A 81 5.08 -0.90 0.64
CA ILE A 81 3.78 -0.26 0.90
C ILE A 81 2.66 -1.24 0.54
N ALA A 82 1.87 -1.62 1.54
CA ALA A 82 0.71 -2.48 1.38
C ALA A 82 -0.59 -1.68 1.18
N GLU A 83 -0.65 -0.47 1.75
CA GLU A 83 -1.81 0.42 1.65
C GLU A 83 -1.34 1.87 1.60
N LEU A 84 -1.96 2.67 0.74
CA LEU A 84 -1.81 4.12 0.69
C LEU A 84 -3.21 4.73 0.49
N VAL A 85 -3.65 5.52 1.47
CA VAL A 85 -4.86 6.34 1.36
C VAL A 85 -4.44 7.80 1.33
N SER A 86 -4.95 8.55 0.35
CA SER A 86 -4.75 9.98 0.26
C SER A 86 -6.08 10.69 0.04
N ARG A 87 -6.31 11.78 0.78
CA ARG A 87 -7.52 12.59 0.70
C ARG A 87 -7.14 14.06 0.77
N THR A 88 -7.59 14.86 -0.19
CA THR A 88 -7.47 16.32 -0.12
C THR A 88 -8.75 16.89 0.47
N GLN A 89 -8.62 17.69 1.52
CA GLN A 89 -9.67 18.56 2.02
C GLN A 89 -9.52 19.94 1.35
N PRO A 90 -10.57 20.43 0.65
CA PRO A 90 -10.51 21.73 0.02
C PRO A 90 -10.32 22.85 1.06
N ALA A 91 -9.79 23.98 0.61
CA ALA A 91 -9.68 25.18 1.43
C ALA A 91 -11.06 25.62 1.94
N GLU A 92 -11.17 25.86 3.25
CA GLU A 92 -12.38 26.39 3.88
C GLU A 92 -12.10 27.76 4.50
N GLY A 93 -12.72 28.79 3.93
CA GLY A 93 -12.51 30.18 4.34
C GLY A 93 -11.06 30.61 4.14
N ASP A 94 -10.38 30.95 5.22
CA ASP A 94 -8.99 31.45 5.22
C ASP A 94 -7.95 30.31 5.40
N LYS A 95 -8.39 29.05 5.52
CA LYS A 95 -7.50 27.89 5.66
C LYS A 95 -7.11 27.35 4.29
N ALA A 96 -5.81 27.15 4.09
CA ALA A 96 -5.29 26.44 2.91
C ALA A 96 -5.81 24.99 2.85
N ALA A 97 -5.93 24.46 1.63
CA ALA A 97 -6.27 23.05 1.40
C ALA A 97 -5.31 22.14 2.18
N GLN A 98 -5.85 21.05 2.73
CA GLN A 98 -5.08 20.09 3.53
C GLN A 98 -5.04 18.75 2.81
N LEU A 99 -3.91 18.06 2.92
CA LEU A 99 -3.70 16.72 2.43
C LEU A 99 -3.60 15.78 3.63
N PHE A 100 -4.45 14.76 3.63
CA PHE A 100 -4.39 13.63 4.53
C PHE A 100 -3.75 12.44 3.83
N ILE A 101 -2.79 11.78 4.48
CA ILE A 101 -2.10 10.59 3.98
C ILE A 101 -2.10 9.52 5.08
N GLN A 102 -2.51 8.30 4.75
CA GLN A 102 -2.30 7.12 5.58
C GLN A 102 -1.51 6.09 4.79
N ILE A 103 -0.47 5.51 5.40
CA ILE A 103 0.36 4.47 4.76
C ILE A 103 0.51 3.30 5.71
N THR A 104 0.24 2.10 5.19
CA THR A 104 0.61 0.83 5.81
C THR A 104 1.78 0.25 5.02
N ALA A 105 2.90 -0.02 5.68
CA ALA A 105 4.06 -0.63 5.06
C ALA A 105 4.58 -1.81 5.88
N HIS A 106 5.15 -2.79 5.20
CA HIS A 106 5.71 -3.98 5.83
C HIS A 106 7.21 -4.10 5.54
N SER A 107 7.96 -4.61 6.52
CA SER A 107 9.40 -4.84 6.40
C SER A 107 9.77 -6.31 6.65
N PRO A 108 10.71 -6.88 5.87
CA PRO A 108 11.26 -8.20 6.14
C PRO A 108 12.22 -8.22 7.35
N ALA A 109 12.68 -7.05 7.82
CA ALA A 109 13.65 -6.93 8.89
C ALA A 109 12.99 -6.42 10.19
N SER A 110 13.12 -7.19 11.27
CA SER A 110 12.62 -6.83 12.60
C SER A 110 13.44 -5.73 13.29
N GLN A 111 14.61 -5.34 12.76
CA GLN A 111 15.62 -4.57 13.50
C GLN A 111 15.71 -3.07 13.17
N ASN A 112 14.97 -2.55 12.17
CA ASN A 112 15.12 -1.16 11.71
C ASN A 112 13.96 -0.21 12.10
N SER A 113 13.09 -0.60 13.02
CA SER A 113 11.93 0.21 13.44
C SER A 113 12.29 1.57 14.02
N ALA A 114 13.36 1.64 14.82
CA ALA A 114 13.78 2.90 15.44
C ALA A 114 14.26 3.95 14.39
N ASN A 115 14.88 3.49 13.30
CA ASN A 115 15.40 4.37 12.25
C ASN A 115 14.27 5.02 11.44
N ILE A 116 13.23 4.26 11.08
CA ILE A 116 12.10 4.79 10.32
C ILE A 116 11.28 5.80 11.14
N GLU A 117 11.09 5.57 12.44
CA GLU A 117 10.37 6.52 13.29
C GLU A 117 11.05 7.89 13.35
N GLN A 118 12.37 7.90 13.52
CA GLN A 118 13.14 9.14 13.54
C GLN A 118 13.11 9.83 12.17
N ALA A 119 13.30 9.08 11.09
CA ALA A 119 13.28 9.63 9.74
C ALA A 119 11.89 10.19 9.38
N PHE A 120 10.81 9.52 9.79
CA PHE A 120 9.43 10.00 9.64
C PHE A 120 9.19 11.30 10.40
N LYS A 121 9.61 11.39 11.68
CA LYS A 121 9.48 12.62 12.48
C LYS A 121 10.27 13.77 11.87
N ALA A 122 11.47 13.50 11.36
CA ALA A 122 12.29 14.48 10.67
C ALA A 122 11.60 15.01 9.39
N LEU A 123 11.03 14.12 8.58
CA LEU A 123 10.27 14.50 7.39
C LEU A 123 9.01 15.31 7.74
N CYS A 124 8.27 14.92 8.78
CA CYS A 124 7.13 15.71 9.25
C CYS A 124 7.54 17.12 9.68
N THR A 125 8.68 17.24 10.37
CA THR A 125 9.23 18.55 10.79
C THR A 125 9.65 19.39 9.59
N GLU A 126 10.34 18.80 8.61
CA GLU A 126 10.75 19.47 7.37
C GLU A 126 9.55 20.02 6.59
N LEU A 127 8.48 19.23 6.49
CA LEU A 127 7.29 19.57 5.71
C LEU A 127 6.25 20.38 6.51
N ASN A 128 6.54 20.72 7.77
CA ASN A 128 5.57 21.32 8.70
C ASN A 128 4.24 20.52 8.75
N ALA A 129 4.36 19.20 8.75
CA ALA A 129 3.27 18.25 8.78
C ALA A 129 3.02 17.74 10.21
N GLN A 130 1.76 17.44 10.52
CA GLN A 130 1.38 16.73 11.73
C GLN A 130 1.22 15.26 11.40
N GLY A 131 2.00 14.40 12.04
CA GLY A 131 1.97 12.97 11.75
C GLY A 131 2.18 12.09 12.97
N SER A 132 1.61 10.90 12.92
CA SER A 132 1.79 9.84 13.91
C SER A 132 2.29 8.57 13.23
N ILE A 133 3.18 7.84 13.89
CA ILE A 133 3.72 6.56 13.44
C ILE A 133 3.54 5.52 14.54
N ASN A 134 3.09 4.33 14.15
CA ASN A 134 2.99 3.15 15.01
C ASN A 134 3.71 1.98 14.34
N VAL A 135 4.56 1.29 15.10
CA VAL A 135 5.26 0.09 14.63
C VAL A 135 4.77 -1.13 15.40
N VAL A 136 4.34 -2.16 14.68
CA VAL A 136 3.90 -3.43 15.22
C VAL A 136 4.84 -4.53 14.71
N ASN A 137 5.47 -5.24 15.64
CA ASN A 137 6.31 -6.40 15.34
C ASN A 137 5.56 -7.68 15.72
N TYR A 138 5.30 -8.54 14.74
CA TYR A 138 4.74 -9.87 14.93
C TYR A 138 5.87 -10.87 15.21
N SER A 139 5.79 -11.53 16.36
CA SER A 139 6.58 -12.71 16.68
C SER A 139 6.11 -13.87 15.80
N GLN A 140 7.00 -14.62 15.15
CA GLN A 140 6.70 -15.71 14.20
C GLN A 140 6.03 -16.97 14.81
N HIS A 141 5.04 -16.86 15.72
CA HIS A 141 4.45 -18.02 16.41
C HIS A 141 3.09 -18.51 15.88
N ASP A 142 2.44 -17.85 14.91
CA ASP A 142 1.02 -18.14 14.59
C ASP A 142 0.74 -18.84 13.24
N GLU A 143 1.74 -19.31 12.49
CA GLU A 143 1.51 -19.93 11.15
C GLU A 143 1.50 -21.47 11.12
N GLN A 144 1.45 -22.19 12.25
CA GLN A 144 1.44 -23.67 12.25
C GLN A 144 0.06 -24.35 12.35
N ASP A 145 -1.03 -23.64 12.57
CA ASP A 145 -2.39 -24.23 12.67
C ASP A 145 -3.23 -23.97 11.41
N GLY A 146 -2.87 -24.59 10.28
CA GLY A 146 -3.61 -24.34 9.03
C GLY A 146 -3.49 -25.38 7.92
N VAL A 147 -2.94 -26.57 8.16
CA VAL A 147 -2.97 -27.65 7.16
C VAL A 147 -3.42 -28.96 7.82
N LYS A 148 -4.69 -29.32 7.58
CA LYS A 148 -5.15 -30.71 7.53
C LYS A 148 -5.88 -30.93 6.22
#